data_AF-A0A2T4IR30-F1
#
_entry.id   AF-A0A2T4IR30-F1
#
_cell.length_a   1.000
_cell.length_b   1.000
_cell.length_c   1.000
_cell.angle_alpha   90.00
_cell.angle_beta   90.00
_cell.angle_gamma   90.00
#
_symmetry.space_group_name_H-M   'P 1'
#
loop_
_entity.id
_entity.type
_entity.pdbx_description
1 polymer ?
#
loop_
_entity_poly.entity_id
_entity_poly.type
_entity_poly.pdbx_seq_one_letter_code
_entity_poly.pdbx_strand_id
1 'polypeptide(L)'
;STTTTPPPTTPPPTTPPPTTDTDTVYGSSGGDVLRATGAHTMVGYGGNDEYYVDHAGDKVVESAGQGQDRVWTSVSYALAAGSSIEVLGTTNDAGTTAINLNGNTLAQTIQGNAGANVISGGGGADKMSGFGGNDTYYVDNAGDRVIEAAGGGTDMVRTSTTFALSRSSDAQIEILTTTNADSTAAINLTGNDFAQTIQGNAGANVINGLGGADTMRGYGGNDTFVFNTALGSGNVDRITDFNASQDKIHLENAIFAGLGAGALTAAAFFEGAAAHDSSDHIIYNSSTGALSFDNDGIGGAAQIQFATLSPGLSLTASSFFVT
;
A
#
# COMPACT_ATOMS: atom_id res chain seq x y z
N SER A 1 45.48 16.28 68.40
CA SER A 1 44.18 16.47 67.73
C SER A 1 44.41 17.40 66.56
N THR A 2 44.69 16.85 65.38
CA THR A 2 44.94 17.60 64.14
C THR A 2 43.71 17.43 63.26
N THR A 3 42.88 18.45 63.23
CA THR A 3 41.67 18.54 62.41
C THR A 3 42.05 18.71 60.94
N THR A 4 41.84 17.69 60.13
CA THR A 4 41.93 17.73 58.67
C THR A 4 40.61 18.26 58.09
N THR A 5 40.67 19.41 57.42
CA THR A 5 39.56 19.96 56.63
C THR A 5 39.34 19.10 55.38
N PRO A 6 38.10 18.72 55.02
CA PRO A 6 37.85 17.96 53.80
C PRO A 6 38.06 18.84 52.55
N PRO A 7 38.44 18.24 51.41
CA PRO A 7 38.63 18.96 50.16
C PRO A 7 37.29 19.51 49.63
N PRO A 8 37.30 20.62 48.88
CA PRO A 8 36.09 21.18 48.29
C PRO A 8 35.49 20.19 47.29
N THR A 9 34.20 19.89 47.45
CA THR A 9 33.42 19.13 46.47
C THR A 9 33.19 19.99 45.24
N THR A 10 33.59 19.51 44.07
CA THR A 10 33.20 20.08 42.78
C THR A 10 31.67 20.13 42.68
N PRO A 11 31.06 21.26 42.30
CA PRO A 11 29.62 21.32 42.07
C PRO A 11 29.22 20.35 40.94
N PRO A 12 27.99 19.80 40.94
CA PRO A 12 27.48 19.07 39.79
C PRO A 12 27.50 19.99 38.54
N PRO A 13 27.74 19.43 37.34
CA PRO A 13 27.73 20.23 36.12
C PRO A 13 26.38 20.92 35.98
N THR A 14 26.39 22.24 36.04
CA THR A 14 25.23 23.05 35.67
C THR A 14 25.05 22.94 34.17
N THR A 15 23.83 22.65 33.74
CA THR A 15 23.43 22.63 32.32
C THR A 15 24.00 23.86 31.61
N PRO A 16 24.76 23.70 30.50
CA PRO A 16 25.24 24.83 29.72
C PRO A 16 24.05 25.64 29.18
N PRO A 17 24.19 26.96 28.98
CA PRO A 17 23.17 27.73 28.27
C PRO A 17 23.03 27.19 26.84
N PRO A 18 21.83 27.18 26.25
CA PRO A 18 21.63 26.67 24.90
C PRO A 18 22.42 27.55 23.92
N THR A 19 23.45 26.96 23.30
CA THR A 19 24.19 27.58 22.21
C THR A 19 23.46 27.29 20.91
N THR A 20 23.30 28.29 20.04
CA THR A 20 22.73 28.15 18.69
C THR A 20 23.70 27.49 17.72
N ASP A 21 24.35 26.42 18.15
CA ASP A 21 25.26 25.60 17.35
C ASP A 21 24.65 24.21 17.25
N THR A 22 25.07 23.40 16.28
CA THR A 22 24.62 22.00 16.13
C THR A 22 24.97 21.20 17.39
N ASP A 23 24.10 21.24 18.41
CA ASP A 23 24.36 20.66 19.72
C ASP A 23 23.68 19.29 19.84
N THR A 24 24.24 18.45 20.71
CA THR A 24 23.68 17.14 21.03
C THR A 24 22.86 17.23 22.31
N VAL A 25 21.59 16.86 22.23
CA VAL A 25 20.70 16.70 23.38
C VAL A 25 20.80 15.26 23.85
N TYR A 26 21.21 15.08 25.10
CA TYR A 26 21.36 13.76 25.72
C TYR A 26 20.25 13.51 26.74
N GLY A 27 19.65 12.32 26.66
CA GLY A 27 18.81 11.72 27.68
C GLY A 27 19.62 10.96 28.72
N SER A 28 18.97 9.97 29.32
CA SER A 28 19.38 9.17 30.46
C SER A 28 19.06 7.69 30.20
N SER A 29 19.28 6.80 31.18
CA SER A 29 18.92 5.38 31.01
C SER A 29 17.44 5.07 31.30
N GLY A 30 16.60 6.09 31.48
CA GLY A 30 15.15 5.95 31.67
C GLY A 30 14.41 6.73 30.60
N GLY A 31 13.08 6.56 30.50
CA GLY A 31 12.30 7.22 29.46
C GLY A 31 12.34 8.75 29.57
N ASP A 32 12.79 9.39 28.50
CA ASP A 32 13.04 10.82 28.39
C ASP A 32 12.17 11.47 27.31
N VAL A 33 12.02 12.80 27.41
CA VAL A 33 11.41 13.62 26.36
C VAL A 33 12.45 14.60 25.86
N LEU A 34 12.92 14.40 24.62
CA LEU A 34 13.97 15.20 24.00
C LEU A 34 13.35 16.16 22.99
N ARG A 35 13.52 17.46 23.23
CA ARG A 35 13.04 18.54 22.36
C ARG A 35 13.97 19.74 22.40
N ALA A 36 14.38 20.23 21.24
CA ALA A 36 15.15 21.46 21.08
C ALA A 36 14.70 22.20 19.81
N THR A 37 15.00 23.50 19.72
CA THR A 37 14.64 24.33 18.56
C THR A 37 15.82 24.56 17.65
N GLY A 38 15.71 24.23 16.37
CA GLY A 38 16.83 24.30 15.41
C GLY A 38 17.49 22.94 15.23
N ALA A 39 18.60 22.84 14.49
CA ALA A 39 19.20 21.55 14.15
C ALA A 39 20.02 20.93 15.29
N HIS A 40 19.62 19.74 15.77
CA HIS A 40 20.26 19.03 16.89
C HIS A 40 20.49 17.54 16.60
N THR A 41 21.42 16.93 17.32
CA THR A 41 21.45 15.46 17.47
C THR A 41 20.78 15.09 18.79
N MET A 42 19.87 14.13 18.82
CA MET A 42 19.18 13.68 20.03
C MET A 42 19.53 12.22 20.31
N VAL A 43 20.00 11.95 21.52
CA VAL A 43 20.45 10.62 21.98
C VAL A 43 19.75 10.31 23.29
N GLY A 44 18.85 9.34 23.33
CA GLY A 44 18.06 9.01 24.52
C GLY A 44 18.76 8.05 25.47
N TYR A 45 19.42 7.01 24.92
CA TYR A 45 20.17 5.94 25.60
C TYR A 45 19.37 4.73 26.09
N GLY A 46 18.31 4.84 26.86
CA GLY A 46 17.65 3.64 27.37
C GLY A 46 16.39 3.98 28.11
N GLY A 47 15.48 3.03 28.19
CA GLY A 47 14.09 3.37 28.48
C GLY A 47 13.35 3.71 27.20
N ASN A 48 12.08 4.11 27.34
CA ASN A 48 11.22 4.44 26.20
C ASN A 48 11.19 5.96 26.05
N ASP A 49 11.80 6.45 25.00
CA ASP A 49 12.07 7.86 24.76
C ASP A 49 11.13 8.48 23.72
N GLU A 50 10.85 9.78 23.88
CA GLU A 50 10.07 10.59 22.95
C GLU A 50 10.91 11.75 22.39
N TYR A 51 11.20 11.71 21.09
CA TYR A 51 11.96 12.74 20.37
C TYR A 51 11.02 13.66 19.62
N TYR A 52 11.20 14.97 19.79
CA TYR A 52 10.46 15.99 19.04
C TYR A 52 11.37 16.68 18.03
N VAL A 53 11.11 16.41 16.75
CA VAL A 53 11.84 16.97 15.61
C VAL A 53 11.10 18.19 15.08
N ASP A 54 11.77 19.35 15.06
CA ASP A 54 11.22 20.59 14.54
C ASP A 54 12.03 21.20 13.39
N HIS A 55 13.20 20.62 13.10
CA HIS A 55 14.09 21.07 12.05
C HIS A 55 14.58 19.92 11.17
N ALA A 56 14.65 20.13 9.86
CA ALA A 56 15.13 19.11 8.91
C ALA A 56 16.61 18.69 9.11
N GLY A 57 17.33 19.40 9.99
CA GLY A 57 18.70 19.09 10.37
C GLY A 57 18.81 18.20 11.61
N ASP A 58 17.69 17.88 12.25
CA ASP A 58 17.67 17.05 13.45
C ASP A 58 18.06 15.60 13.14
N LYS A 59 18.72 14.94 14.09
CA LYS A 59 19.13 13.54 13.98
C LYS A 59 18.81 12.81 15.27
N VAL A 60 18.00 11.76 15.18
CA VAL A 60 17.71 10.88 16.31
C VAL A 60 18.61 9.65 16.24
N VAL A 61 19.33 9.37 17.32
CA VAL A 61 20.24 8.24 17.46
C VAL A 61 19.76 7.37 18.60
N GLU A 62 19.33 6.17 18.26
CA GLU A 62 18.91 5.14 19.22
C GLU A 62 19.52 3.79 18.87
N SER A 63 20.00 3.05 19.87
CA SER A 63 20.61 1.73 19.67
C SER A 63 19.63 0.61 19.99
N ALA A 64 19.84 -0.55 19.36
CA ALA A 64 18.97 -1.70 19.55
C ALA A 64 18.90 -2.17 21.02
N GLY A 65 17.69 -2.50 21.46
CA GLY A 65 17.43 -3.04 22.80
C GLY A 65 17.44 -2.01 23.92
N GLN A 66 17.36 -0.72 23.58
CA GLN A 66 17.34 0.38 24.54
C GLN A 66 15.93 0.74 25.02
N GLY A 67 14.89 0.42 24.24
CA GLY A 67 13.51 0.56 24.68
C GLY A 67 12.53 0.46 23.51
N GLN A 68 11.41 1.15 23.65
CA GLN A 68 10.40 1.35 22.61
C GLN A 68 10.22 2.85 22.40
N ASP A 69 10.80 3.37 21.32
CA ASP A 69 11.12 4.77 21.16
C ASP A 69 10.29 5.40 20.03
N ARG A 70 10.01 6.70 20.18
CA ARG A 70 9.08 7.42 19.31
C ARG A 70 9.65 8.74 18.84
N VAL A 71 9.58 8.98 17.54
CA VAL A 71 9.88 10.27 16.93
C VAL A 71 8.57 10.95 16.53
N TRP A 72 8.36 12.16 17.05
CA TRP A 72 7.27 13.05 16.67
C TRP A 72 7.84 14.24 15.90
N THR A 73 7.44 14.42 14.64
CA THR A 73 7.98 15.48 13.78
C THR A 73 6.92 16.50 13.36
N SER A 74 7.33 17.76 13.25
CA SER A 74 6.53 18.83 12.63
C SER A 74 7.00 19.19 11.21
N VAL A 75 8.03 18.51 10.72
CA VAL A 75 8.64 18.68 9.39
C VAL A 75 8.78 17.34 8.68
N SER A 76 9.11 17.36 7.39
CA SER A 76 9.52 16.14 6.68
C SER A 76 10.76 15.52 7.35
N TYR A 77 10.73 14.20 7.57
CA TYR A 77 11.75 13.50 8.33
C TYR A 77 12.05 12.10 7.78
N ALA A 78 13.28 11.66 7.99
CA ALA A 78 13.73 10.32 7.67
C ALA A 78 14.50 9.74 8.86
N LEU A 79 14.13 8.54 9.28
CA LEU A 79 14.89 7.81 10.30
C LEU A 79 16.27 7.46 9.75
N ALA A 80 17.29 7.69 10.57
CA ALA A 80 18.63 7.28 10.21
C ALA A 80 18.72 5.74 10.13
N ALA A 81 19.55 5.25 9.21
CA ALA A 81 19.85 3.83 9.14
C ALA A 81 20.50 3.36 10.45
N GLY A 82 19.99 2.26 11.01
CA GLY A 82 20.49 1.69 12.26
C GLY A 82 19.89 2.30 13.53
N SER A 83 19.11 3.40 13.46
CA SER A 83 18.37 3.90 14.62
C SER A 83 17.20 2.97 14.95
N SER A 84 17.15 2.48 16.18
CA SER A 84 16.08 1.61 16.68
C SER A 84 14.88 2.43 17.18
N ILE A 85 14.10 2.95 16.22
CA ILE A 85 12.86 3.68 16.48
C ILE A 85 11.68 2.84 15.99
N GLU A 86 10.67 2.65 16.82
CA GLU A 86 9.47 1.86 16.51
C GLU A 86 8.29 2.71 16.01
N VAL A 87 8.24 3.99 16.38
CA VAL A 87 7.18 4.90 15.94
C VAL A 87 7.76 6.17 15.33
N LEU A 88 7.33 6.50 14.11
CA LEU A 88 7.54 7.79 13.48
C LEU A 88 6.17 8.44 13.25
N GLY A 89 5.87 9.53 13.93
CA GLY A 89 4.59 10.21 13.82
C GLY A 89 4.72 11.71 13.59
N THR A 90 3.66 12.36 13.13
CA THR A 90 3.60 13.82 13.18
C THR A 90 3.17 14.32 14.57
N THR A 91 3.55 15.53 14.95
CA THR A 91 3.15 16.12 16.23
C THR A 91 1.67 16.54 16.30
N ASN A 92 0.96 16.51 15.17
CA ASN A 92 -0.42 16.97 15.06
C ASN A 92 -1.15 16.27 13.91
N ASP A 93 -1.92 15.24 14.23
CA ASP A 93 -2.71 14.45 13.29
C ASP A 93 -3.70 15.30 12.47
N ALA A 94 -4.20 16.40 13.05
CA ALA A 94 -5.10 17.34 12.35
C ALA A 94 -4.36 18.39 11.52
N GLY A 95 -3.02 18.37 11.50
CA GLY A 95 -2.21 19.25 10.67
C GLY A 95 -2.46 18.97 9.19
N THR A 96 -2.53 20.01 8.36
CA THR A 96 -2.82 19.87 6.92
C THR A 96 -1.61 20.15 6.03
N THR A 97 -0.44 20.33 6.64
CA THR A 97 0.80 20.55 5.90
C THR A 97 1.32 19.22 5.38
N ALA A 98 1.53 19.12 4.08
CA ALA A 98 2.16 17.97 3.44
C ALA A 98 3.53 17.67 4.08
N ILE A 99 3.72 16.42 4.53
CA ILE A 99 4.94 15.95 5.16
C ILE A 99 5.40 14.66 4.48
N ASN A 100 6.71 14.54 4.27
CA ASN A 100 7.33 13.28 3.85
C ASN A 100 7.91 12.57 5.08
N LEU A 101 7.46 11.33 5.34
CA LEU A 101 7.96 10.47 6.41
C LEU A 101 8.64 9.25 5.80
N ASN A 102 9.89 9.00 6.19
CA ASN A 102 10.63 7.83 5.75
C ASN A 102 11.07 7.04 6.99
N GLY A 103 10.63 5.79 7.08
CA GLY A 103 11.14 4.84 8.06
C GLY A 103 12.55 4.36 7.69
N ASN A 104 12.96 3.22 8.24
CA ASN A 104 14.26 2.64 7.93
C ASN A 104 14.14 1.15 7.61
N THR A 105 15.11 0.31 7.97
CA THR A 105 15.08 -1.13 7.64
C THR A 105 14.36 -1.99 8.67
N LEU A 106 13.92 -1.40 9.79
CA LEU A 106 13.21 -2.08 10.88
C LEU A 106 11.69 -1.93 10.68
N ALA A 107 10.90 -2.73 11.37
CA ALA A 107 9.44 -2.55 11.35
C ALA A 107 9.04 -1.32 12.19
N GLN A 108 8.33 -0.38 11.57
CA GLN A 108 7.80 0.83 12.18
C GLN A 108 6.26 0.90 12.15
N THR A 109 5.73 1.70 13.07
CA THR A 109 4.43 2.36 12.88
C THR A 109 4.67 3.80 12.47
N ILE A 110 4.21 4.17 11.26
CA ILE A 110 4.38 5.50 10.68
C ILE A 110 3.01 6.20 10.58
N GLN A 111 2.91 7.39 11.17
CA GLN A 111 1.67 8.16 11.26
C GLN A 111 1.87 9.57 10.71
N GLY A 112 1.14 9.89 9.65
CA GLY A 112 1.10 11.19 9.00
C GLY A 112 0.27 12.23 9.75
N ASN A 113 -0.30 13.14 8.98
CA ASN A 113 -1.28 14.15 9.39
C ASN A 113 -2.31 14.33 8.27
N ALA A 114 -3.40 15.03 8.54
CA ALA A 114 -4.48 15.34 7.59
C ALA A 114 -4.10 16.20 6.34
N GLY A 115 -2.82 16.34 6.00
CA GLY A 115 -2.34 16.92 4.74
C GLY A 115 -1.91 15.84 3.76
N ALA A 116 -1.64 16.19 2.50
CA ALA A 116 -1.16 15.23 1.49
C ALA A 116 0.27 14.75 1.80
N ASN A 117 0.42 13.59 2.43
CA ASN A 117 1.67 13.04 2.92
C ASN A 117 2.31 12.09 1.92
N VAL A 118 3.64 11.95 2.03
CA VAL A 118 4.37 10.86 1.38
C VAL A 118 5.01 10.00 2.46
N ILE A 119 4.57 8.75 2.56
CA ILE A 119 4.98 7.85 3.63
C ILE A 119 5.69 6.65 3.02
N SER A 120 6.95 6.44 3.38
CA SER A 120 7.73 5.27 2.99
C SER A 120 8.08 4.48 4.23
N GLY A 121 7.64 3.22 4.32
CA GLY A 121 8.02 2.30 5.38
C GLY A 121 9.54 2.09 5.42
N GLY A 122 10.12 1.89 4.23
CA GLY A 122 11.44 1.32 4.13
C GLY A 122 11.32 -0.20 4.24
N GLY A 123 12.37 -0.86 4.73
CA GLY A 123 12.31 -2.30 4.96
C GLY A 123 11.55 -2.62 6.25
N GLY A 124 11.44 -3.91 6.60
CA GLY A 124 10.61 -4.32 7.74
C GLY A 124 9.15 -4.50 7.33
N ALA A 125 8.27 -4.80 8.28
CA ALA A 125 6.84 -4.96 8.01
C ALA A 125 6.10 -3.84 8.75
N ASP A 126 5.76 -2.80 8.01
CA ASP A 126 5.35 -1.52 8.56
C ASP A 126 3.84 -1.37 8.68
N LYS A 127 3.42 -0.46 9.56
CA LYS A 127 2.04 0.05 9.60
C LYS A 127 2.06 1.52 9.26
N MET A 128 1.37 1.92 8.20
CA MET A 128 1.37 3.28 7.70
C MET A 128 -0.05 3.84 7.69
N SER A 129 -0.23 5.06 8.18
CA SER A 129 -1.49 5.81 8.12
C SER A 129 -1.19 7.30 7.93
N GLY A 130 -1.96 7.97 7.08
CA GLY A 130 -1.82 9.37 6.71
C GLY A 130 -2.98 10.22 7.21
N PHE A 131 -4.10 9.59 7.57
CA PHE A 131 -5.33 10.19 8.13
C PHE A 131 -6.22 10.86 7.09
N GLY A 132 -5.81 12.00 6.55
CA GLY A 132 -6.63 12.74 5.60
C GLY A 132 -5.75 13.52 4.65
N GLY A 133 -6.34 14.06 3.58
CA GLY A 133 -5.55 14.48 2.44
C GLY A 133 -5.33 13.32 1.47
N ASN A 134 -4.61 13.60 0.38
CA ASN A 134 -4.32 12.59 -0.64
C ASN A 134 -2.90 12.08 -0.42
N ASP A 135 -2.78 10.92 0.20
CA ASP A 135 -1.52 10.37 0.65
C ASP A 135 -0.90 9.41 -0.36
N THR A 136 0.43 9.32 -0.34
CA THR A 136 1.18 8.34 -1.14
C THR A 136 2.03 7.46 -0.23
N TYR A 137 1.75 6.16 -0.27
CA TYR A 137 2.46 5.12 0.46
C TYR A 137 3.44 4.39 -0.45
N TYR A 138 4.68 4.24 0.00
CA TYR A 138 5.66 3.35 -0.61
C TYR A 138 5.77 2.08 0.22
N VAL A 139 5.47 0.96 -0.43
CA VAL A 139 5.48 -0.38 0.13
C VAL A 139 6.57 -1.20 -0.54
N ASP A 140 7.45 -1.80 0.24
CA ASP A 140 8.51 -2.68 -0.27
C ASP A 140 8.48 -4.09 0.35
N ASN A 141 7.64 -4.29 1.36
CA ASN A 141 7.46 -5.57 2.04
C ASN A 141 6.00 -6.05 1.98
N ALA A 142 5.81 -7.33 1.70
CA ALA A 142 4.48 -7.94 1.70
C ALA A 142 3.80 -7.95 3.09
N GLY A 143 4.57 -7.73 4.15
CA GLY A 143 4.09 -7.57 5.52
C GLY A 143 3.59 -6.15 5.85
N ASP A 144 3.82 -5.17 4.98
CA ASP A 144 3.36 -3.80 5.18
C ASP A 144 1.84 -3.72 5.20
N ARG A 145 1.33 -2.74 5.96
CA ARG A 145 -0.10 -2.48 6.10
C ARG A 145 -0.35 -0.99 6.00
N VAL A 146 -1.18 -0.62 5.03
CA VAL A 146 -1.68 0.74 4.88
C VAL A 146 -3.09 0.82 5.46
N ILE A 147 -3.32 1.83 6.31
CA ILE A 147 -4.56 2.05 7.05
C ILE A 147 -5.08 3.43 6.70
N GLU A 148 -6.18 3.48 5.97
CA GLU A 148 -6.85 4.70 5.51
C GLU A 148 -8.35 4.66 5.75
N ALA A 149 -8.85 5.72 6.38
CA ALA A 149 -10.24 5.83 6.78
C ALA A 149 -11.13 6.32 5.62
N ALA A 150 -12.42 6.03 5.71
CA ALA A 150 -13.39 6.50 4.73
C ALA A 150 -13.37 8.03 4.60
N GLY A 151 -13.24 8.53 3.37
CA GLY A 151 -13.26 9.97 3.10
C GLY A 151 -12.01 10.73 3.57
N GLY A 152 -10.89 10.03 3.74
CA GLY A 152 -9.56 10.62 3.98
C GLY A 152 -9.04 11.42 2.79
N GLY A 153 -9.23 10.92 1.57
CA GLY A 153 -8.86 11.62 0.35
C GLY A 153 -8.91 10.70 -0.86
N THR A 154 -7.94 10.83 -1.75
CA THR A 154 -7.64 9.87 -2.82
C THR A 154 -6.21 9.39 -2.62
N ASP A 155 -6.09 8.19 -2.09
CA ASP A 155 -4.86 7.65 -1.55
C ASP A 155 -4.24 6.62 -2.50
N MET A 156 -2.92 6.63 -2.56
CA MET A 156 -2.16 5.81 -3.49
C MET A 156 -1.13 4.95 -2.77
N VAL A 157 -1.17 3.65 -3.04
CA VAL A 157 -0.09 2.71 -2.72
C VAL A 157 0.77 2.48 -3.96
N ARG A 158 2.07 2.74 -3.82
CA ARG A 158 3.12 2.40 -4.78
C ARG A 158 3.96 1.25 -4.22
N THR A 159 3.89 0.08 -4.84
CA THR A 159 4.62 -1.11 -4.38
C THR A 159 5.78 -1.51 -5.29
N SER A 160 6.89 -1.97 -4.72
CA SER A 160 7.98 -2.64 -5.45
C SER A 160 7.97 -4.17 -5.30
N THR A 161 6.97 -4.72 -4.61
CA THR A 161 6.81 -6.15 -4.34
C THR A 161 5.37 -6.60 -4.57
N THR A 162 5.14 -7.92 -4.64
CA THR A 162 3.78 -8.48 -4.65
C THR A 162 3.03 -8.03 -3.39
N PHE A 163 1.86 -7.42 -3.58
CA PHE A 163 1.16 -6.76 -2.49
C PHE A 163 -0.36 -6.94 -2.58
N ALA A 164 -0.98 -7.05 -1.40
CA ALA A 164 -2.42 -7.12 -1.24
C ALA A 164 -2.87 -6.03 -0.27
N LEU A 165 -3.87 -5.24 -0.68
CA LEU A 165 -4.50 -4.29 0.22
C LEU A 165 -5.19 -5.02 1.38
N SER A 166 -5.22 -4.39 2.54
CA SER A 166 -6.03 -4.88 3.66
C SER A 166 -7.51 -4.85 3.27
N ARG A 167 -8.25 -5.89 3.67
CA ARG A 167 -9.70 -6.00 3.50
C ARG A 167 -10.49 -5.47 4.71
N SER A 168 -9.84 -4.68 5.56
CA SER A 168 -10.50 -3.96 6.67
C SER A 168 -11.32 -2.79 6.14
N SER A 169 -12.33 -2.35 6.91
CA SER A 169 -13.09 -1.11 6.62
C SER A 169 -12.20 0.14 6.57
N ASP A 170 -11.06 0.07 7.23
CA ASP A 170 -10.11 1.16 7.44
C ASP A 170 -8.91 1.03 6.48
N ALA A 171 -9.15 0.56 5.25
CA ALA A 171 -8.15 0.48 4.19
C ALA A 171 -8.74 0.93 2.84
N GLN A 172 -9.30 2.14 2.81
CA GLN A 172 -9.88 2.72 1.60
C GLN A 172 -8.79 3.36 0.75
N ILE A 173 -8.11 2.53 -0.04
CA ILE A 173 -7.11 2.96 -1.02
C ILE A 173 -7.74 2.96 -2.41
N GLU A 174 -7.71 4.09 -3.09
CA GLU A 174 -8.27 4.24 -4.44
C GLU A 174 -7.29 3.81 -5.53
N ILE A 175 -5.98 3.88 -5.30
CA ILE A 175 -4.96 3.60 -6.32
C ILE A 175 -3.92 2.61 -5.78
N LEU A 176 -3.80 1.44 -6.42
CA LEU A 176 -2.72 0.48 -6.20
C LEU A 176 -1.88 0.37 -7.46
N THR A 177 -0.61 0.74 -7.40
CA THR A 177 0.29 0.73 -8.56
C THR A 177 1.67 0.23 -8.23
N THR A 178 2.38 -0.31 -9.21
CA THR A 178 3.81 -0.58 -9.06
C THR A 178 4.62 0.73 -9.05
N THR A 179 5.78 0.70 -8.39
CA THR A 179 6.71 1.84 -8.36
C THR A 179 7.34 2.15 -9.72
N ASN A 180 7.42 1.16 -10.61
CA ASN A 180 8.02 1.26 -11.93
C ASN A 180 7.24 0.42 -12.96
N ALA A 181 6.46 1.10 -13.81
CA ALA A 181 5.64 0.48 -14.84
C ALA A 181 6.46 -0.22 -15.95
N ASP A 182 7.71 0.17 -16.17
CA ASP A 182 8.57 -0.42 -17.21
C ASP A 182 9.34 -1.67 -16.71
N SER A 183 9.26 -1.97 -15.41
CA SER A 183 9.90 -3.16 -14.84
C SER A 183 9.27 -4.43 -15.39
N THR A 184 10.10 -5.42 -15.74
CA THR A 184 9.64 -6.75 -16.20
C THR A 184 9.56 -7.79 -15.08
N ALA A 185 9.80 -7.37 -13.83
CA ALA A 185 9.64 -8.24 -12.67
C ALA A 185 8.15 -8.51 -12.41
N ALA A 186 7.79 -9.79 -12.33
CA ALA A 186 6.44 -10.21 -11.98
C ALA A 186 6.08 -9.72 -10.56
N ILE A 187 5.12 -8.81 -10.47
CA ILE A 187 4.56 -8.27 -9.22
C ILE A 187 3.06 -8.48 -9.26
N ASN A 188 2.53 -9.24 -8.31
CA ASN A 188 1.08 -9.46 -8.24
C ASN A 188 0.42 -8.39 -7.37
N LEU A 189 -0.75 -7.92 -7.79
CA LEU A 189 -1.50 -6.87 -7.14
C LEU A 189 -2.89 -7.39 -6.78
N THR A 190 -3.25 -7.28 -5.50
CA THR A 190 -4.59 -7.64 -5.02
C THR A 190 -5.23 -6.43 -4.35
N GLY A 191 -6.41 -6.05 -4.84
CA GLY A 191 -7.24 -4.98 -4.28
C GLY A 191 -7.92 -5.37 -2.98
N ASN A 192 -9.08 -4.79 -2.70
CA ASN A 192 -9.95 -5.15 -1.58
C ASN A 192 -11.44 -5.07 -1.97
N ASP A 193 -12.35 -4.70 -1.06
CA ASP A 193 -13.79 -4.70 -1.32
C ASP A 193 -14.33 -3.37 -1.88
N PHE A 194 -13.46 -2.39 -2.11
CA PHE A 194 -13.77 -1.07 -2.66
C PHE A 194 -13.42 -0.97 -4.14
N ALA A 195 -13.92 0.04 -4.86
CA ALA A 195 -13.48 0.27 -6.23
C ALA A 195 -12.07 0.88 -6.24
N GLN A 196 -11.11 0.23 -6.91
CA GLN A 196 -9.76 0.78 -7.08
C GLN A 196 -9.34 0.93 -8.55
N THR A 197 -8.32 1.75 -8.77
CA THR A 197 -7.48 1.71 -9.96
C THR A 197 -6.23 0.90 -9.67
N ILE A 198 -6.06 -0.24 -10.34
CA ILE A 198 -4.93 -1.16 -10.15
C ILE A 198 -4.04 -1.18 -11.40
N GLN A 199 -2.76 -0.88 -11.25
CA GLN A 199 -1.81 -0.77 -12.36
C GLN A 199 -0.53 -1.56 -12.10
N GLY A 200 -0.31 -2.61 -12.91
CA GLY A 200 0.86 -3.49 -12.89
C GLY A 200 2.15 -2.85 -13.39
N ASN A 201 2.98 -3.64 -14.06
CA ASN A 201 4.20 -3.23 -14.74
C ASN A 201 4.41 -4.09 -16.01
N ALA A 202 5.50 -3.91 -16.74
CA ALA A 202 5.79 -4.70 -17.93
C ALA A 202 6.15 -6.19 -17.66
N GLY A 203 6.03 -6.67 -16.41
CA GLY A 203 6.22 -8.07 -16.03
C GLY A 203 4.95 -8.89 -16.20
N ALA A 204 5.02 -10.20 -15.97
CA ALA A 204 3.81 -11.03 -15.95
C ALA A 204 3.11 -10.88 -14.58
N ASN A 205 2.10 -10.01 -14.51
CA ASN A 205 1.39 -9.72 -13.26
C ASN A 205 0.14 -10.60 -13.11
N VAL A 206 -0.17 -10.99 -11.88
CA VAL A 206 -1.53 -11.41 -11.49
C VAL A 206 -2.22 -10.23 -10.83
N ILE A 207 -3.31 -9.77 -11.41
CA ILE A 207 -4.10 -8.63 -10.94
C ILE A 207 -5.48 -9.12 -10.52
N ASN A 208 -5.84 -8.92 -9.25
CA ASN A 208 -7.14 -9.29 -8.69
C ASN A 208 -7.77 -8.07 -8.02
N GLY A 209 -8.83 -7.52 -8.62
CA GLY A 209 -9.58 -6.39 -8.05
C GLY A 209 -10.33 -6.74 -6.76
N LEU A 210 -10.80 -7.98 -6.68
CA LEU A 210 -11.71 -8.51 -5.66
C LEU A 210 -13.12 -7.90 -5.78
N GLY A 211 -13.54 -7.05 -4.86
CA GLY A 211 -14.90 -6.50 -4.86
C GLY A 211 -14.89 -5.03 -5.21
N GLY A 212 -15.90 -4.54 -5.92
CA GLY A 212 -15.97 -3.16 -6.37
C GLY A 212 -15.86 -3.09 -7.89
N ALA A 213 -16.13 -1.92 -8.47
CA ALA A 213 -15.99 -1.75 -9.92
C ALA A 213 -14.58 -1.22 -10.23
N ASP A 214 -13.64 -2.13 -10.51
CA ASP A 214 -12.23 -1.79 -10.58
C ASP A 214 -11.79 -1.37 -11.98
N THR A 215 -10.76 -0.53 -12.06
CA THR A 215 -10.05 -0.24 -13.32
C THR A 215 -8.66 -0.84 -13.27
N MET A 216 -8.43 -1.87 -14.08
CA MET A 216 -7.19 -2.64 -14.10
C MET A 216 -6.36 -2.36 -15.37
N ARG A 217 -5.04 -2.35 -15.20
CA ARG A 217 -4.06 -2.22 -16.28
C ARG A 217 -2.86 -3.13 -16.01
N GLY A 218 -2.52 -3.97 -16.98
CA GLY A 218 -1.36 -4.87 -16.92
C GLY A 218 -0.05 -4.20 -17.31
N TYR A 219 -0.08 -3.43 -18.40
CA TYR A 219 1.02 -2.92 -19.22
C TYR A 219 1.56 -3.93 -20.25
N GLY A 220 2.81 -4.36 -20.07
CA GLY A 220 3.43 -5.38 -20.91
C GLY A 220 3.48 -6.69 -20.15
N GLY A 221 4.10 -7.72 -20.73
CA GLY A 221 4.13 -9.03 -20.10
C GLY A 221 2.93 -9.90 -20.48
N ASN A 222 2.77 -11.02 -19.78
CA ASN A 222 1.64 -11.93 -19.96
C ASN A 222 0.84 -11.91 -18.67
N ASP A 223 -0.17 -11.04 -18.62
CA ASP A 223 -0.88 -10.76 -17.38
C ASP A 223 -2.04 -11.73 -17.15
N THR A 224 -2.45 -11.88 -15.90
CA THR A 224 -3.64 -12.62 -15.51
C THR A 224 -4.56 -11.74 -14.70
N PHE A 225 -5.76 -11.50 -15.20
CA PHE A 225 -6.83 -10.78 -14.50
C PHE A 225 -7.79 -11.78 -13.86
N VAL A 226 -7.94 -11.70 -12.54
CA VAL A 226 -8.65 -12.70 -11.73
C VAL A 226 -10.06 -12.22 -11.38
N PHE A 227 -11.04 -13.10 -11.58
CA PHE A 227 -12.43 -12.91 -11.17
C PHE A 227 -12.83 -14.05 -10.23
N ASN A 228 -12.84 -13.76 -8.93
CA ASN A 228 -13.10 -14.75 -7.88
C ASN A 228 -14.04 -14.26 -6.77
N THR A 229 -14.81 -13.21 -7.03
CA THR A 229 -15.81 -12.63 -6.12
C THR A 229 -17.21 -12.66 -6.73
N ALA A 230 -18.23 -12.35 -5.94
CA ALA A 230 -19.62 -12.40 -6.38
C ALA A 230 -19.88 -11.43 -7.56
N LEU A 231 -20.58 -11.91 -8.58
CA LEU A 231 -20.96 -11.09 -9.73
C LEU A 231 -22.11 -10.13 -9.37
N GLY A 232 -22.15 -8.97 -10.02
CA GLY A 232 -23.26 -8.03 -9.87
C GLY A 232 -22.97 -6.66 -10.45
N SER A 233 -24.00 -5.81 -10.56
CA SER A 233 -23.86 -4.48 -11.16
C SER A 233 -22.96 -3.50 -10.40
N GLY A 234 -22.57 -3.82 -9.16
CA GLY A 234 -21.58 -3.07 -8.38
C GLY A 234 -20.16 -3.62 -8.46
N ASN A 235 -19.94 -4.70 -9.21
CA ASN A 235 -18.69 -5.44 -9.33
C ASN A 235 -18.40 -5.74 -10.81
N VAL A 236 -18.39 -4.69 -11.64
CA VAL A 236 -18.12 -4.78 -13.08
C VAL A 236 -16.82 -4.07 -13.37
N ASP A 237 -15.77 -4.85 -13.58
CA ASP A 237 -14.43 -4.31 -13.75
C ASP A 237 -14.19 -3.80 -15.16
N ARG A 238 -13.13 -3.02 -15.32
CA ARG A 238 -12.64 -2.53 -16.59
C ARG A 238 -11.16 -2.84 -16.73
N ILE A 239 -10.80 -3.70 -17.70
CA ILE A 239 -9.41 -3.94 -18.08
C ILE A 239 -9.08 -3.06 -19.28
N THR A 240 -8.10 -2.18 -19.12
CA THR A 240 -7.89 -1.07 -20.07
C THR A 240 -6.94 -1.38 -21.22
N ASP A 241 -6.14 -2.42 -21.12
CA ASP A 241 -5.07 -2.75 -22.07
C ASP A 241 -4.93 -4.24 -22.38
N PHE A 242 -5.99 -5.02 -22.13
CA PHE A 242 -5.99 -6.46 -22.36
C PHE A 242 -5.47 -6.83 -23.76
N ASN A 243 -4.41 -7.64 -23.80
CA ASN A 243 -3.81 -8.16 -25.00
C ASN A 243 -4.20 -9.63 -25.20
N ALA A 244 -5.13 -9.88 -26.12
CA ALA A 244 -5.67 -11.22 -26.39
C ALA A 244 -4.63 -12.27 -26.84
N SER A 245 -3.42 -11.86 -27.22
CA SER A 245 -2.34 -12.79 -27.58
C SER A 245 -1.43 -13.18 -26.42
N GLN A 246 -1.48 -12.44 -25.30
CA GLN A 246 -0.57 -12.58 -24.18
C GLN A 246 -1.32 -12.86 -22.87
N ASP A 247 -2.34 -12.07 -22.59
CA ASP A 247 -3.00 -12.04 -21.29
C ASP A 247 -4.03 -13.15 -21.14
N LYS A 248 -4.37 -13.42 -19.88
CA LYS A 248 -5.37 -14.39 -19.46
C LYS A 248 -6.38 -13.78 -18.52
N ILE A 249 -7.59 -14.33 -18.58
CA ILE A 249 -8.66 -14.10 -17.62
C ILE A 249 -8.83 -15.39 -16.83
N HIS A 250 -8.66 -15.29 -15.52
CA HIS A 250 -8.83 -16.37 -14.57
C HIS A 250 -10.22 -16.29 -13.94
N LEU A 251 -11.00 -17.35 -14.10
CA LEU A 251 -12.35 -17.47 -13.54
C LEU A 251 -12.35 -18.49 -12.39
N GLU A 252 -12.84 -18.12 -11.22
CA GLU A 252 -13.01 -19.07 -10.12
C GLU A 252 -14.30 -19.89 -10.32
N ASN A 253 -14.22 -21.21 -10.34
CA ASN A 253 -15.35 -22.10 -10.59
C ASN A 253 -16.49 -21.93 -9.56
N ALA A 254 -16.15 -21.55 -8.32
CA ALA A 254 -17.15 -21.27 -7.30
C ALA A 254 -18.06 -20.08 -7.65
N ILE A 255 -17.56 -19.15 -8.48
CA ILE A 255 -18.30 -17.98 -8.98
C ILE A 255 -18.94 -18.28 -10.33
N PHE A 256 -18.18 -18.88 -11.24
CA PHE A 256 -18.60 -19.20 -12.61
C PHE A 256 -19.07 -20.66 -12.71
N ALA A 257 -20.12 -20.99 -11.96
CA ALA A 257 -20.63 -22.35 -11.82
C ALA A 257 -21.02 -22.97 -13.18
N GLY A 258 -20.69 -24.25 -13.37
CA GLY A 258 -20.99 -24.96 -14.62
C GLY A 258 -19.84 -24.97 -15.63
N LEU A 259 -18.82 -24.13 -15.44
CA LEU A 259 -17.57 -24.23 -16.18
C LEU A 259 -16.70 -25.39 -15.66
N GLY A 260 -16.03 -26.10 -16.56
CA GLY A 260 -15.04 -27.11 -16.20
C GLY A 260 -13.70 -26.48 -15.83
N ALA A 261 -13.04 -26.99 -14.78
CA ALA A 261 -11.69 -26.56 -14.41
C ALA A 261 -10.67 -26.81 -15.54
N GLY A 262 -9.70 -25.91 -15.67
CA GLY A 262 -8.68 -25.92 -16.72
C GLY A 262 -8.96 -24.88 -17.81
N ALA A 263 -8.49 -25.16 -19.03
CA ALA A 263 -8.73 -24.26 -20.17
C ALA A 263 -10.21 -24.20 -20.52
N LEU A 264 -10.74 -22.99 -20.77
CA LEU A 264 -12.12 -22.84 -21.22
C LEU A 264 -12.30 -23.53 -22.58
N THR A 265 -13.37 -24.33 -22.71
CA THR A 265 -13.65 -25.00 -23.98
C THR A 265 -14.21 -24.02 -25.01
N ALA A 266 -13.98 -24.28 -26.30
CA ALA A 266 -14.52 -23.43 -27.36
C ALA A 266 -16.06 -23.38 -27.38
N ALA A 267 -16.74 -24.42 -26.89
CA ALA A 267 -18.19 -24.45 -26.77
C ALA A 267 -18.73 -23.60 -25.60
N ALA A 268 -17.86 -23.26 -24.63
CA ALA A 268 -18.24 -22.44 -23.49
C ALA A 268 -18.08 -20.93 -23.73
N PHE A 269 -17.61 -20.53 -24.91
CA PHE A 269 -17.30 -19.16 -25.26
C PHE A 269 -18.01 -18.73 -26.54
N PHE A 270 -18.64 -17.57 -26.50
CA PHE A 270 -19.25 -16.95 -27.68
C PHE A 270 -18.90 -15.48 -27.81
N GLU A 271 -18.60 -15.05 -29.04
CA GLU A 271 -18.46 -13.64 -29.37
C GLU A 271 -19.78 -13.12 -29.95
N GLY A 272 -20.49 -12.30 -29.18
CA GLY A 272 -21.79 -11.75 -29.56
C GLY A 272 -22.42 -10.91 -28.46
N ALA A 273 -23.63 -10.42 -28.73
CA ALA A 273 -24.37 -9.59 -27.77
C ALA A 273 -25.04 -10.41 -26.64
N ALA A 274 -25.27 -11.70 -26.89
CA ALA A 274 -25.91 -12.65 -26.00
C ALA A 274 -25.42 -14.07 -26.34
N ALA A 275 -25.61 -15.03 -25.43
CA ALA A 275 -25.35 -16.44 -25.68
C ALA A 275 -26.08 -16.94 -26.95
N HIS A 276 -25.40 -17.73 -27.78
CA HIS A 276 -25.97 -18.28 -29.00
C HIS A 276 -26.73 -19.57 -28.73
N ASP A 277 -26.19 -20.41 -27.86
CA ASP A 277 -26.82 -21.63 -27.40
C ASP A 277 -26.62 -21.86 -25.89
N SER A 278 -27.07 -23.02 -25.41
CA SER A 278 -27.02 -23.39 -24.00
C SER A 278 -25.64 -23.69 -23.43
N SER A 279 -24.64 -23.91 -24.31
CA SER A 279 -23.27 -24.19 -23.88
C SER A 279 -22.45 -22.92 -23.70
N ASP A 280 -22.85 -21.80 -24.29
CA ASP A 280 -22.16 -20.53 -24.17
C ASP A 280 -22.33 -19.93 -22.78
N HIS A 281 -21.28 -20.04 -21.97
CA HIS A 281 -21.27 -19.51 -20.61
C HIS A 281 -20.51 -18.18 -20.51
N ILE A 282 -19.49 -17.96 -21.33
CA ILE A 282 -18.73 -16.70 -21.38
C ILE A 282 -19.01 -16.00 -22.70
N ILE A 283 -19.53 -14.78 -22.61
CA ILE A 283 -19.97 -14.00 -23.76
C ILE A 283 -19.17 -12.72 -23.82
N TYR A 284 -18.52 -12.48 -24.96
CA TYR A 284 -17.86 -11.21 -25.25
C TYR A 284 -18.58 -10.45 -26.36
N ASN A 285 -19.08 -9.26 -26.04
CA ASN A 285 -19.66 -8.36 -27.03
C ASN A 285 -18.57 -7.45 -27.60
N SER A 286 -18.02 -7.79 -28.77
CA SER A 286 -16.94 -7.02 -29.39
C SER A 286 -17.32 -5.61 -29.82
N SER A 287 -18.62 -5.28 -29.92
CA SER A 287 -19.06 -3.91 -30.21
C SER A 287 -19.00 -2.99 -28.98
N THR A 288 -19.16 -3.54 -27.77
CA THR A 288 -19.19 -2.76 -26.52
C THR A 288 -18.00 -3.02 -25.61
N GLY A 289 -17.30 -4.14 -25.81
CA GLY A 289 -16.28 -4.64 -24.90
C GLY A 289 -16.83 -5.41 -23.69
N ALA A 290 -18.15 -5.57 -23.58
CA ALA A 290 -18.76 -6.22 -22.42
C ALA A 290 -18.42 -7.72 -22.37
N LEU A 291 -18.00 -8.18 -21.20
CA LEU A 291 -17.75 -9.59 -20.90
C LEU A 291 -18.75 -10.04 -19.85
N SER A 292 -19.52 -11.08 -20.17
CA SER A 292 -20.66 -11.53 -19.37
C SER A 292 -20.64 -13.03 -19.16
N PHE A 293 -21.28 -13.45 -18.07
CA PHE A 293 -21.50 -14.84 -17.71
C PHE A 293 -22.98 -15.18 -17.84
N ASP A 294 -23.30 -16.19 -18.64
CA ASP A 294 -24.63 -16.79 -18.70
C ASP A 294 -24.65 -18.05 -17.83
N ASN A 295 -25.27 -17.93 -16.66
CA ASN A 295 -25.34 -18.99 -15.66
C ASN A 295 -26.44 -20.01 -15.96
N ASP A 296 -27.54 -19.60 -16.59
CA ASP A 296 -28.68 -20.50 -16.77
C ASP A 296 -28.45 -21.47 -17.94
N GLY A 297 -27.56 -21.10 -18.87
CA GLY A 297 -27.26 -21.92 -20.03
C GLY A 297 -28.51 -22.12 -20.88
N ILE A 298 -29.43 -21.16 -20.89
CA ILE A 298 -30.64 -21.13 -21.69
C ILE A 298 -30.46 -19.92 -22.62
N GLY A 299 -29.62 -20.09 -23.65
CA GLY A 299 -29.14 -19.00 -24.50
C GLY A 299 -30.12 -17.85 -24.71
N GLY A 300 -29.70 -16.63 -24.42
CA GLY A 300 -30.59 -15.46 -24.35
C GLY A 300 -29.96 -14.28 -23.64
N ALA A 301 -30.77 -13.26 -23.29
CA ALA A 301 -30.29 -11.98 -22.76
C ALA A 301 -30.03 -11.98 -21.24
N ALA A 302 -30.31 -13.07 -20.52
CA ALA A 302 -30.20 -13.15 -19.07
C ALA A 302 -28.77 -13.47 -18.59
N GLN A 303 -27.80 -12.65 -19.01
CA GLN A 303 -26.40 -12.76 -18.62
C GLN A 303 -26.00 -11.69 -17.61
N ILE A 304 -25.01 -11.98 -16.77
CA ILE A 304 -24.45 -11.02 -15.81
C ILE A 304 -23.13 -10.51 -16.35
N GLN A 305 -23.06 -9.21 -16.65
CA GLN A 305 -21.79 -8.58 -16.99
C GLN A 305 -20.88 -8.55 -15.76
N PHE A 306 -19.61 -8.93 -15.93
CA PHE A 306 -18.62 -8.91 -14.86
C PHE A 306 -17.36 -8.12 -15.22
N ALA A 307 -17.12 -7.86 -16.51
CA ALA A 307 -16.04 -7.00 -16.93
C ALA A 307 -16.35 -6.24 -18.22
N THR A 308 -15.51 -5.26 -18.50
CA THR A 308 -15.43 -4.52 -19.77
C THR A 308 -13.98 -4.51 -20.23
N LEU A 309 -13.76 -4.95 -21.46
CA LEU A 309 -12.49 -4.85 -22.17
C LEU A 309 -12.55 -3.75 -23.24
N SER A 310 -11.46 -3.53 -23.96
CA SER A 310 -11.51 -2.71 -25.18
C SER A 310 -12.44 -3.34 -26.22
N PRO A 311 -13.29 -2.56 -26.93
CA PRO A 311 -14.06 -3.06 -28.07
C PRO A 311 -13.16 -3.55 -29.21
N GLY A 312 -13.65 -4.50 -30.00
CA GLY A 312 -12.98 -5.01 -31.21
C GLY A 312 -11.81 -5.98 -30.96
N LEU A 313 -11.62 -6.48 -29.73
CA LEU A 313 -10.62 -7.51 -29.46
C LEU A 313 -11.03 -8.84 -30.10
N SER A 314 -10.08 -9.55 -30.70
CA SER A 314 -10.29 -10.92 -31.18
C SER A 314 -10.07 -11.91 -30.04
N LEU A 315 -11.08 -12.07 -29.19
CA LEU A 315 -11.03 -13.02 -28.07
C LEU A 315 -11.44 -14.42 -28.51
N THR A 316 -10.82 -15.41 -27.89
CA THR A 316 -11.22 -16.82 -28.00
C THR A 316 -11.26 -17.45 -26.61
N ALA A 317 -11.82 -18.66 -26.50
CA ALA A 317 -11.78 -19.44 -25.26
C ALA A 317 -10.36 -19.62 -24.69
N SER A 318 -9.31 -19.58 -25.54
CA SER A 318 -7.92 -19.67 -25.08
C SER A 318 -7.47 -18.51 -24.19
N SER A 319 -8.21 -17.38 -24.18
CA SER A 319 -7.94 -16.23 -23.30
C SER A 319 -8.35 -16.52 -21.84
N PHE A 320 -9.03 -17.63 -21.58
CA PHE A 320 -9.66 -17.94 -20.30
C PHE A 320 -9.18 -19.27 -19.72
N PHE A 321 -9.11 -19.33 -18.40
CA PHE A 321 -9.00 -20.59 -17.67
C PHE A 321 -9.78 -20.53 -16.36
N VAL A 322 -10.09 -21.70 -15.82
CA VAL A 322 -10.95 -21.88 -14.67
C VAL A 322 -10.21 -22.69 -13.60
N THR A 323 -10.31 -22.31 -12.33
CA THR A 323 -9.82 -23.13 -11.20
C THR A 323 -10.90 -23.44 -10.19
#